data_AF-A0A7C9NB41-F1
#
_entry.id   AF-A0A7C9NB41-F1
#
_cell.length_a   1.000
_cell.length_b   1.000
_cell.length_c   1.000
_cell.angle_alpha   90.00
_cell.angle_beta   90.00
_cell.angle_gamma   90.00
#
_symmetry.space_group_name_H-M   'P 1'
#
loop_
_entity.id
_entity.type
_entity.pdbx_description
1 polymer ?
#
loop_
_entity_poly.entity_id
_entity_poly.type
_entity_poly.pdbx_seq_one_letter_code
_entity_poly.pdbx_strand_id
1 'polypeptide(L)'
;MFTAPKRRFLSPAVVTAGIALVVLVAVGGVGTPEQSATPDPAPDPGPGPSTFTLVGTDVVVHERAADPMSLATFSFYSDRWDLHYRPPGMATFLSVAYFRVAPNPAHDQVAKIPFVYEGDKVHSVEITRLSDGVTVTVPTIPATLTPIFLDWSPSGGKLLFTSMKISESGKRQAQGFVVVDVATRTAQTVEVPDLNSEDAFGWAGTDDQIAFVIGEDKGPTPYIYDLRGKVLRTLPHTGTGLDDPRDLFSAGGRAFVARCPAHQLAHCVWDTATGTVLHEFESACDKMLGWWDATHLYCTAMPVDGKSGVVVIDLTGATTQTLITASYEETEDLYLKGAYQPRAATGPRPSQGDDHRDSPDRHQANANLPSG
;
A
#
# COMPACT_ATOMS: atom_id res chain seq x y z
N MET A 1 31.03 -16.19 -11.61
CA MET A 1 31.81 -15.11 -10.97
C MET A 1 31.94 -13.97 -11.97
N PHE A 2 31.05 -12.98 -11.90
CA PHE A 2 31.16 -11.75 -12.68
C PHE A 2 31.42 -10.61 -11.71
N THR A 3 32.62 -10.04 -11.76
CA THR A 3 33.02 -8.85 -11.00
C THR A 3 32.60 -7.62 -11.79
N ALA A 4 31.58 -6.91 -11.30
CA ALA A 4 31.19 -5.61 -11.83
C ALA A 4 32.22 -4.54 -11.43
N PRO A 5 32.58 -3.59 -12.32
CA PRO A 5 33.57 -2.56 -12.03
C PRO A 5 33.01 -1.46 -11.12
N LYS A 6 33.69 -1.19 -10.00
CA LYS A 6 33.45 -0.02 -9.14
C LYS A 6 33.67 1.27 -9.95
N ARG A 7 32.60 2.00 -10.26
CA ARG A 7 32.68 3.37 -10.81
C ARG A 7 32.58 4.38 -9.67
N ARG A 8 33.50 5.34 -9.66
CA ARG A 8 33.54 6.46 -8.70
C ARG A 8 32.56 7.53 -9.16
N PHE A 9 31.63 7.91 -8.30
CA PHE A 9 30.77 9.09 -8.49
C PHE A 9 31.57 10.37 -8.21
N LEU A 10 31.41 11.36 -9.08
CA LEU A 10 31.91 12.72 -8.89
C LEU A 10 30.85 13.51 -8.12
N SER A 11 31.24 14.07 -6.98
CA SER A 11 30.41 14.95 -6.17
C SER A 11 30.13 16.28 -6.89
N PRO A 12 28.88 16.78 -6.94
CA PRO A 12 28.61 18.13 -7.42
C PRO A 12 28.97 19.18 -6.35
N ALA A 13 29.46 20.32 -6.84
CA ALA A 13 29.89 21.46 -6.05
C ALA A 13 28.71 22.17 -5.37
N VAL A 14 28.92 22.54 -4.11
CA VAL A 14 28.00 23.35 -3.30
C VAL A 14 28.01 24.80 -3.79
N VAL A 15 26.84 25.33 -4.17
CA VAL A 15 26.63 26.76 -4.42
C VAL A 15 25.92 27.37 -3.21
N THR A 16 26.63 28.19 -2.47
CA THR A 16 26.12 28.95 -1.33
C THR A 16 25.44 30.24 -1.84
N ALA A 17 24.13 30.39 -1.59
CA ALA A 17 23.40 31.64 -1.85
C ALA A 17 22.97 32.30 -0.53
N GLY A 18 23.12 33.63 -0.50
CA GLY A 18 23.19 34.47 0.68
C GLY A 18 21.90 34.70 1.46
N ILE A 19 22.11 35.06 2.72
CA ILE A 19 21.11 35.41 3.74
C ILE A 19 20.65 36.86 3.53
N ALA A 20 19.33 37.07 3.41
CA ALA A 20 18.70 38.38 3.49
C ALA A 20 18.25 38.66 4.93
N LEU A 21 18.69 39.80 5.47
CA LEU A 21 18.39 40.30 6.81
C LEU A 21 17.04 41.03 6.79
N VAL A 22 16.06 40.60 7.60
CA VAL A 22 14.81 41.32 7.83
C VAL A 22 14.87 41.99 9.21
N VAL A 23 14.74 43.32 9.21
CA VAL A 23 14.61 44.15 10.41
C VAL A 23 13.14 44.26 10.78
N LEU A 24 12.76 43.81 11.97
CA LEU A 24 11.44 44.03 12.55
C LEU A 24 11.48 45.19 13.54
N VAL A 25 10.61 46.17 13.32
CA VAL A 25 10.34 47.32 14.19
C VAL A 25 9.27 46.90 15.21
N ALA A 26 9.60 46.95 16.49
CA ALA A 26 8.66 46.70 17.58
C ALA A 26 7.88 47.98 17.91
N VAL A 27 6.55 47.92 17.81
CA VAL A 27 5.63 48.94 18.32
C VAL A 27 5.09 48.46 19.67
N GLY A 28 5.45 49.16 20.74
CA GLY A 28 5.02 48.85 22.10
C GLY A 28 3.56 49.25 22.33
N GLY A 29 2.69 48.25 22.51
CA GLY A 29 1.34 48.41 23.05
C GLY A 29 1.31 47.99 24.52
N VAL A 30 0.74 48.83 25.38
CA VAL A 30 0.54 48.56 26.81
C VAL A 30 -0.64 47.60 26.95
N GLY A 31 -0.36 46.32 27.21
CA GLY A 31 -1.36 45.27 27.40
C GLY A 31 -1.89 45.21 28.83
N THR A 32 -3.21 45.05 28.95
CA THR A 32 -3.97 44.71 30.15
C THR A 32 -3.42 43.43 30.80
N PRO A 33 -3.39 43.28 32.14
CA PRO A 33 -2.86 42.07 32.77
C PRO A 33 -3.70 40.85 32.37
N GLU A 34 -3.08 39.99 31.58
CA GLU A 34 -3.61 38.71 31.12
C GLU A 34 -3.66 37.76 32.33
N GLN A 35 -4.89 37.38 32.70
CA GLN A 35 -5.16 36.40 33.75
C GLN A 35 -4.49 35.09 33.34
N SER A 36 -3.42 34.69 34.05
CA SER A 36 -2.71 33.44 33.79
C SER A 36 -3.68 32.26 33.83
N ALA A 37 -4.10 31.81 32.66
CA ALA A 37 -4.73 30.51 32.51
C ALA A 37 -3.71 29.48 33.00
N THR A 38 -4.16 28.61 33.89
CA THR A 38 -3.42 27.40 34.25
C THR A 38 -3.03 26.71 32.94
N PRO A 39 -1.74 26.37 32.71
CA PRO A 39 -1.34 25.65 31.52
C PRO A 39 -2.22 24.42 31.38
N ASP A 40 -2.86 24.26 30.23
CA ASP A 40 -3.53 23.00 29.91
C ASP A 40 -2.51 21.87 30.14
N PRO A 41 -2.91 20.75 30.77
CA PRO A 41 -2.03 19.61 30.91
C PRO A 41 -1.47 19.28 29.53
N ALA A 42 -0.14 19.22 29.43
CA ALA A 42 0.52 18.86 28.20
C ALA A 42 -0.13 17.57 27.66
N PRO A 43 -0.50 17.52 26.37
CA PRO A 43 -1.09 16.32 25.80
C PRO A 43 -0.15 15.14 26.12
N ASP A 44 -0.74 14.09 26.68
CA ASP A 44 -0.04 12.85 27.00
C ASP A 44 0.75 12.44 25.74
N PRO A 45 2.07 12.19 25.81
CA PRO A 45 2.83 11.79 24.64
C PRO A 45 2.19 10.55 24.05
N GLY A 46 1.42 10.73 22.97
CA GLY A 46 0.75 9.64 22.29
C GLY A 46 1.78 8.57 21.96
N PRO A 47 1.44 7.27 22.02
CA PRO A 47 2.40 6.19 21.88
C PRO A 47 3.19 6.37 20.57
N GLY A 48 4.43 6.82 20.75
CA GLY A 48 5.30 7.27 19.68
C GLY A 48 5.86 6.05 18.96
N PRO A 49 5.89 6.06 17.63
CA PRO A 49 6.67 5.13 16.86
C PRO A 49 8.15 5.33 17.11
N SER A 50 8.81 4.20 17.00
CA SER A 50 9.94 3.79 17.80
C SER A 50 10.92 3.09 16.88
N THR A 51 12.18 3.07 17.29
CA THR A 51 13.14 2.13 16.71
C THR A 51 12.91 0.76 17.34
N PHE A 52 12.67 -0.28 16.54
CA PHE A 52 12.51 -1.65 17.03
C PHE A 52 13.08 -2.68 16.04
N THR A 53 13.42 -3.85 16.54
CA THR A 53 13.93 -4.96 15.73
C THR A 53 12.80 -5.90 15.34
N LEU A 54 12.74 -6.34 14.09
CA LEU A 54 11.78 -7.35 13.66
C LEU A 54 12.06 -8.69 14.35
N VAL A 55 11.00 -9.40 14.70
CA VAL A 55 11.13 -10.68 15.41
C VAL A 55 11.87 -11.69 14.54
N GLY A 56 12.89 -12.33 15.12
CA GLY A 56 13.67 -13.37 14.45
C GLY A 56 14.73 -12.88 13.48
N THR A 57 15.01 -11.57 13.42
CA THR A 57 15.99 -10.98 12.50
C THR A 57 16.83 -9.90 13.18
N ASP A 58 17.82 -9.37 12.46
CA ASP A 58 18.59 -8.18 12.85
C ASP A 58 18.07 -6.90 12.17
N VAL A 59 16.91 -6.97 11.50
CA VAL A 59 16.30 -5.86 10.78
C VAL A 59 15.75 -4.84 11.76
N VAL A 60 16.21 -3.59 11.67
CA VAL A 60 15.75 -2.48 12.51
C VAL A 60 14.78 -1.60 11.72
N VAL A 61 13.57 -1.44 12.25
CA VAL A 61 12.54 -0.54 11.73
C VAL A 61 12.59 0.80 12.46
N HIS A 62 12.42 1.89 11.72
CA HIS A 62 12.39 3.27 12.20
C HIS A 62 11.07 3.91 11.75
N GLU A 63 10.15 4.09 12.69
CA GLU A 63 8.90 4.81 12.45
C GLU A 63 8.87 6.09 13.31
N ARG A 64 8.14 7.10 12.86
CA ARG A 64 7.87 8.35 13.60
C ARG A 64 6.37 8.58 13.74
N ALA A 65 5.96 9.30 14.79
CA ALA A 65 4.54 9.52 15.11
C ALA A 65 3.78 10.22 13.98
N ALA A 66 4.47 11.13 13.32
CA ALA A 66 3.96 11.92 12.20
C ALA A 66 4.02 11.19 10.85
N ASP A 67 4.55 9.97 10.77
CA ASP A 67 4.59 9.22 9.52
C ASP A 67 3.16 8.96 9.02
N PRO A 68 2.84 9.16 7.73
CA PRO A 68 1.52 8.88 7.17
C PRO A 68 1.20 7.38 7.17
N MET A 69 2.22 6.53 7.21
CA MET A 69 2.08 5.08 7.16
C MET A 69 2.85 4.39 8.29
N SER A 70 2.62 3.09 8.43
CA SER A 70 3.32 2.24 9.37
C SER A 70 3.41 0.81 8.83
N LEU A 71 4.47 0.09 9.18
CA LEU A 71 4.69 -1.30 8.79
C LEU A 71 3.63 -2.21 9.41
N ALA A 72 2.74 -2.75 8.61
CA ALA A 72 1.62 -3.56 9.07
C ALA A 72 1.87 -5.06 8.87
N THR A 73 2.62 -5.44 7.85
CA THR A 73 2.96 -6.84 7.57
C THR A 73 4.41 -6.96 7.14
N PHE A 74 5.01 -8.12 7.32
CA PHE A 74 6.23 -8.50 6.61
C PHE A 74 6.28 -10.01 6.50
N SER A 75 7.03 -10.53 5.53
CA SER A 75 7.45 -11.92 5.59
C SER A 75 8.95 -11.99 5.42
N PHE A 76 9.54 -13.01 6.04
CA PHE A 76 10.96 -13.25 5.99
C PHE A 76 11.18 -14.65 5.43
N TYR A 77 12.07 -14.75 4.44
CA TYR A 77 12.44 -16.04 3.87
C TYR A 77 13.46 -16.72 4.77
N SER A 78 12.99 -17.67 5.60
CA SER A 78 13.87 -18.57 6.36
C SER A 78 13.74 -20.01 5.84
N ASP A 79 14.05 -20.99 6.68
CA ASP A 79 13.69 -22.41 6.48
C ASP A 79 12.20 -22.65 6.20
N ARG A 80 11.33 -21.68 6.52
CA ARG A 80 9.90 -21.67 6.18
C ARG A 80 9.45 -20.24 5.85
N TRP A 81 8.36 -20.13 5.09
CA TRP A 81 7.75 -18.82 4.80
C TRP A 81 6.97 -18.33 6.01
N ASP A 82 7.61 -17.48 6.83
CA ASP A 82 6.99 -16.89 8.02
C ASP A 82 6.39 -15.52 7.70
N LEU A 83 5.06 -15.45 7.78
CA LEU A 83 4.29 -14.23 7.58
C LEU A 83 3.97 -13.62 8.95
N HIS A 84 4.21 -12.32 9.05
CA HIS A 84 4.02 -11.53 10.26
C HIS A 84 3.04 -10.39 10.01
N TYR A 85 2.15 -10.17 10.98
CA TYR A 85 1.13 -9.11 10.95
C TYR A 85 1.17 -8.34 12.28
N ARG A 86 1.13 -7.01 12.21
CA ARG A 86 1.01 -6.14 13.39
C ARG A 86 -0.43 -5.67 13.52
N PRO A 87 -1.18 -6.16 14.53
CA PRO A 87 -2.52 -5.65 14.79
C PRO A 87 -2.50 -4.14 15.11
N PRO A 88 -3.58 -3.42 14.80
CA PRO A 88 -3.68 -1.99 15.07
C PRO A 88 -3.47 -1.68 16.55
N GLY A 89 -2.68 -0.66 16.84
CA GLY A 89 -2.37 -0.23 18.21
C GLY A 89 -1.39 -1.14 18.97
N MET A 90 -0.91 -2.23 18.37
CA MET A 90 0.13 -3.07 18.98
C MET A 90 1.52 -2.67 18.50
N ALA A 91 2.51 -2.76 19.39
CA ALA A 91 3.92 -2.54 19.06
C ALA A 91 4.60 -3.78 18.47
N THR A 92 3.98 -4.96 18.57
CA THR A 92 4.58 -6.26 18.22
C THR A 92 3.87 -6.92 17.06
N PHE A 93 4.62 -7.70 16.28
CA PHE A 93 4.09 -8.53 15.20
C PHE A 93 3.72 -9.94 15.70
N LEU A 94 2.62 -10.47 15.18
CA LEU A 94 2.18 -11.84 15.36
C LEU A 94 2.60 -12.67 14.15
N SER A 95 3.19 -13.84 14.38
CA SER A 95 3.38 -14.84 13.32
C SER A 95 2.03 -15.46 12.98
N VAL A 96 1.72 -15.57 11.69
CA VAL A 96 0.43 -16.06 11.20
C VAL A 96 0.65 -17.14 10.14
N ALA A 97 -0.07 -18.27 10.29
CA ALA A 97 0.03 -19.41 9.38
C ALA A 97 -0.92 -19.26 8.17
N TYR A 98 -0.74 -18.19 7.39
CA TYR A 98 -1.54 -17.90 6.20
C TYR A 98 -0.65 -17.70 4.97
N PHE A 99 -1.20 -18.02 3.80
CA PHE A 99 -0.51 -17.78 2.55
C PHE A 99 -0.37 -16.28 2.28
N ARG A 100 -1.41 -15.48 2.59
CA ARG A 100 -1.39 -14.02 2.52
C ARG A 100 -2.19 -13.42 3.66
N VAL A 101 -1.80 -12.21 4.08
CA VAL A 101 -2.51 -11.38 5.05
C VAL A 101 -2.46 -9.94 4.56
N ALA A 102 -3.59 -9.25 4.60
CA ALA A 102 -3.71 -7.85 4.23
C ALA A 102 -4.67 -7.16 5.21
N PRO A 103 -4.21 -6.28 6.10
CA PRO A 103 -5.11 -5.40 6.84
C PRO A 103 -5.75 -4.38 5.90
N ASN A 104 -6.99 -3.97 6.20
CA ASN A 104 -7.66 -2.95 5.40
C ASN A 104 -7.14 -1.54 5.73
N PRO A 105 -7.37 -0.54 4.84
CA PRO A 105 -6.91 0.83 5.06
C PRO A 105 -7.46 1.48 6.35
N ALA A 106 -8.64 1.06 6.80
CA ALA A 106 -9.27 1.56 8.02
C ALA A 106 -8.77 0.88 9.31
N HIS A 107 -7.93 -0.16 9.20
CA HIS A 107 -7.40 -0.93 10.33
C HIS A 107 -8.48 -1.51 11.26
N ASP A 108 -9.62 -1.90 10.71
CA ASP A 108 -10.70 -2.55 11.47
C ASP A 108 -11.03 -3.96 10.95
N GLN A 109 -10.40 -4.36 9.84
CA GLN A 109 -10.53 -5.68 9.25
C GLN A 109 -9.19 -6.20 8.73
N VAL A 110 -9.07 -7.52 8.64
CA VAL A 110 -7.94 -8.20 8.01
C VAL A 110 -8.44 -9.29 7.08
N ALA A 111 -7.95 -9.28 5.84
CA ALA A 111 -8.16 -10.31 4.85
C ALA A 111 -7.02 -11.30 4.88
N LYS A 112 -7.33 -12.60 4.80
CA LYS A 112 -6.36 -13.68 4.86
C LYS A 112 -6.69 -14.74 3.82
N ILE A 113 -5.65 -15.32 3.22
CA ILE A 113 -5.78 -16.50 2.36
C ILE A 113 -5.12 -17.67 3.09
N PRO A 114 -5.87 -18.72 3.49
CA PRO A 114 -5.29 -19.88 4.16
C PRO A 114 -4.39 -20.70 3.23
N PHE A 115 -3.40 -21.39 3.80
CA PHE A 115 -2.59 -22.37 3.06
C PHE A 115 -3.38 -23.62 2.67
N VAL A 116 -4.36 -23.98 3.50
CA VAL A 116 -5.16 -25.21 3.37
C VAL A 116 -6.55 -24.85 2.85
N TYR A 117 -7.03 -25.65 1.90
CA TYR A 117 -8.33 -25.52 1.28
C TYR A 117 -9.44 -25.99 2.24
N GLU A 118 -10.55 -25.26 2.31
CA GLU A 118 -11.77 -25.76 2.95
C GLU A 118 -12.57 -26.62 1.96
N GLY A 119 -12.82 -27.89 2.31
CA GLY A 119 -13.70 -28.77 1.54
C GLY A 119 -13.30 -29.01 0.07
N ASP A 120 -14.29 -29.04 -0.81
CA ASP A 120 -14.16 -29.43 -2.21
C ASP A 120 -13.52 -28.32 -3.07
N LYS A 121 -12.18 -28.28 -3.09
CA LYS A 121 -11.35 -27.78 -4.21
C LYS A 121 -11.48 -26.28 -4.58
N VAL A 122 -11.82 -25.38 -3.65
CA VAL A 122 -11.81 -23.92 -3.90
C VAL A 122 -10.93 -23.18 -2.90
N HIS A 123 -10.25 -22.13 -3.37
CA HIS A 123 -9.65 -21.13 -2.50
C HIS A 123 -10.73 -20.21 -1.94
N SER A 124 -10.49 -19.71 -0.74
CA SER A 124 -11.32 -18.72 -0.08
C SER A 124 -10.48 -17.56 0.43
N VAL A 125 -11.17 -16.47 0.72
CA VAL A 125 -10.64 -15.38 1.52
C VAL A 125 -11.41 -15.33 2.83
N GLU A 126 -10.68 -15.34 3.94
CA GLU A 126 -11.22 -15.05 5.27
C GLU A 126 -11.11 -13.56 5.54
N ILE A 127 -12.22 -12.94 5.95
CA ILE A 127 -12.26 -11.53 6.34
C ILE A 127 -12.65 -11.47 7.81
N THR A 128 -11.73 -11.04 8.67
CA THR A 128 -11.93 -10.96 10.12
C THR A 128 -12.11 -9.51 10.54
N ARG A 129 -13.21 -9.19 11.23
CA ARG A 129 -13.39 -7.91 11.91
C ARG A 129 -12.60 -7.92 13.21
N LEU A 130 -11.79 -6.90 13.43
CA LEU A 130 -10.85 -6.87 14.55
C LEU A 130 -11.53 -6.54 15.89
N SER A 131 -12.66 -5.83 15.87
CA SER A 131 -13.36 -5.42 17.09
C SER A 131 -13.98 -6.58 17.89
N ASP A 132 -14.41 -7.64 17.21
CA ASP A 132 -15.11 -8.78 17.82
C ASP A 132 -14.58 -10.14 17.36
N GLY A 133 -13.59 -10.18 16.47
CA GLY A 133 -13.01 -11.41 15.94
C GLY A 133 -13.91 -12.18 14.97
N VAL A 134 -15.08 -11.64 14.61
CA VAL A 134 -16.01 -12.31 13.69
C VAL A 134 -15.34 -12.46 12.33
N THR A 135 -15.28 -13.70 11.85
CA THR A 135 -14.68 -14.04 10.55
C THR A 135 -15.76 -14.52 9.59
N VAL A 136 -15.71 -14.02 8.36
CA VAL A 136 -16.52 -14.52 7.25
C VAL A 136 -15.59 -15.12 6.20
N THR A 137 -16.00 -16.24 5.61
CA THR A 137 -15.26 -16.91 4.55
C THR A 137 -15.99 -16.72 3.23
N VAL A 138 -15.28 -16.22 2.21
CA VAL A 138 -15.81 -16.02 0.86
C VAL A 138 -15.11 -16.97 -0.11
N PRO A 139 -15.81 -17.94 -0.72
CA PRO A 139 -15.25 -18.77 -1.78
C PRO A 139 -14.88 -17.93 -3.02
N THR A 140 -13.79 -18.28 -3.70
CA THR A 140 -13.26 -17.46 -4.81
C THR A 140 -12.96 -18.28 -6.07
N ILE A 141 -11.76 -18.85 -6.20
CA ILE A 141 -11.26 -19.55 -7.40
C ILE A 141 -11.06 -21.04 -7.12
N PRO A 142 -11.09 -21.90 -8.15
CA PRO A 142 -10.76 -23.32 -7.97
C PRO A 142 -9.31 -23.50 -7.53
N ALA A 143 -9.03 -24.60 -6.82
CA ALA A 143 -7.70 -24.97 -6.30
C ALA A 143 -6.67 -25.27 -7.40
N THR A 144 -7.08 -25.32 -8.67
CA THR A 144 -6.17 -25.40 -9.83
C THR A 144 -5.53 -24.06 -10.18
N LEU A 145 -5.99 -22.98 -9.54
CA LEU A 145 -5.46 -21.62 -9.64
C LEU A 145 -4.97 -21.18 -8.27
N THR A 146 -4.02 -20.25 -8.22
CA THR A 146 -3.40 -19.74 -7.00
C THR A 146 -3.66 -18.23 -6.90
N PRO A 147 -4.22 -17.74 -5.78
CA PRO A 147 -4.46 -16.30 -5.58
C PRO A 147 -3.17 -15.60 -5.16
N ILE A 148 -2.71 -14.60 -5.91
CA ILE A 148 -1.49 -13.85 -5.58
C ILE A 148 -1.75 -12.33 -5.57
N PHE A 149 -0.91 -11.56 -4.87
CA PHE A 149 -1.07 -10.11 -4.74
C PHE A 149 -2.42 -9.70 -4.11
N LEU A 150 -2.76 -10.26 -2.94
CA LEU A 150 -3.93 -9.83 -2.17
C LEU A 150 -3.80 -8.37 -1.77
N ASP A 151 -4.84 -7.59 -2.06
CA ASP A 151 -4.88 -6.15 -1.78
C ASP A 151 -6.29 -5.66 -1.48
N TRP A 152 -6.39 -4.57 -0.72
CA TRP A 152 -7.64 -3.87 -0.45
C TRP A 152 -7.83 -2.71 -1.40
N SER A 153 -9.07 -2.45 -1.79
CA SER A 153 -9.39 -1.21 -2.48
C SER A 153 -9.11 -0.02 -1.55
N PRO A 154 -8.87 1.19 -2.09
CA PRO A 154 -8.59 2.37 -1.27
C PRO A 154 -9.60 2.66 -0.16
N SER A 155 -10.89 2.38 -0.37
CA SER A 155 -11.91 2.52 0.70
C SER A 155 -11.97 1.36 1.69
N GLY A 156 -11.32 0.23 1.37
CA GLY A 156 -11.45 -1.02 2.11
C GLY A 156 -12.78 -1.77 1.86
N GLY A 157 -13.57 -1.38 0.87
CA GLY A 157 -14.85 -2.04 0.55
C GLY A 157 -14.72 -3.29 -0.32
N LYS A 158 -13.58 -3.47 -0.99
CA LYS A 158 -13.31 -4.61 -1.88
C LYS A 158 -11.92 -5.15 -1.67
N LEU A 159 -11.74 -6.40 -2.07
CA LEU A 159 -10.43 -7.03 -2.22
C LEU A 159 -10.16 -7.33 -3.68
N LEU A 160 -8.88 -7.30 -4.05
CA LEU A 160 -8.36 -7.69 -5.35
C LEU A 160 -7.24 -8.72 -5.15
N PHE A 161 -7.17 -9.70 -6.03
CA PHE A 161 -5.96 -10.47 -6.23
C PHE A 161 -5.89 -11.01 -7.65
N THR A 162 -4.67 -11.30 -8.10
CA THR A 162 -4.41 -11.94 -9.39
C THR A 162 -4.65 -13.45 -9.27
N SER A 163 -5.33 -14.02 -10.27
CA SER A 163 -5.51 -15.47 -10.39
C SER A 163 -4.39 -16.05 -11.25
N MET A 164 -3.59 -16.95 -10.70
CA MET A 164 -2.38 -17.48 -11.32
C MET A 164 -2.50 -19.00 -11.52
N LYS A 165 -2.26 -19.50 -12.73
CA LYS A 165 -2.10 -20.94 -12.95
C LYS A 165 -0.64 -21.33 -12.74
N ILE A 166 -0.38 -22.34 -11.92
CA ILE A 166 0.95 -22.90 -11.69
C ILE A 166 0.95 -24.35 -12.16
N SER A 167 1.78 -24.68 -13.16
CA SER A 167 1.91 -26.07 -13.64
C SER A 167 2.69 -26.94 -12.64
N GLU A 168 2.64 -28.25 -12.84
CA GLU A 168 3.48 -29.21 -12.07
C GLU A 168 4.98 -28.91 -12.21
N SER A 169 5.41 -28.35 -13.34
CA SER A 169 6.78 -27.89 -13.57
C SER A 169 7.11 -26.51 -12.98
N GLY A 170 6.18 -25.91 -12.23
CA GLY A 170 6.36 -24.59 -11.61
C GLY A 170 6.20 -23.40 -12.57
N LYS A 171 5.78 -23.63 -13.83
CA LYS A 171 5.52 -22.53 -14.77
C LYS A 171 4.28 -21.76 -14.33
N ARG A 172 4.43 -20.45 -14.25
CA ARG A 172 3.38 -19.51 -13.85
C ARG A 172 2.71 -18.92 -15.08
N GLN A 173 1.41 -18.67 -15.00
CA GLN A 173 0.64 -18.03 -16.05
C GLN A 173 -0.56 -17.32 -15.43
N ALA A 174 -0.58 -15.98 -15.44
CA ALA A 174 -1.73 -15.24 -14.96
C ALA A 174 -2.95 -15.55 -15.85
N GLN A 175 -4.12 -15.64 -15.22
CA GLN A 175 -5.41 -15.92 -15.88
C GLN A 175 -6.34 -14.71 -15.86
N GLY A 176 -6.09 -13.75 -14.98
CA GLY A 176 -6.93 -12.58 -14.76
C GLY A 176 -6.92 -12.18 -13.29
N PHE A 177 -8.03 -11.64 -12.80
CA PHE A 177 -8.15 -11.16 -11.42
C PHE A 177 -9.46 -11.58 -10.77
N VAL A 178 -9.51 -11.47 -9.45
CA VAL A 178 -10.70 -11.71 -8.64
C VAL A 178 -10.98 -10.47 -7.80
N VAL A 179 -12.23 -10.02 -7.83
CA VAL A 179 -12.73 -8.98 -6.94
C VAL A 179 -13.65 -9.60 -5.91
N VAL A 180 -13.39 -9.38 -4.63
CA VAL A 180 -14.31 -9.76 -3.54
C VAL A 180 -15.00 -8.52 -3.01
N ASP A 181 -16.32 -8.51 -3.03
CA ASP A 181 -17.12 -7.49 -2.36
C ASP A 181 -17.34 -7.90 -0.90
N VAL A 182 -16.83 -7.07 0.02
CA VAL A 182 -16.80 -7.37 1.45
C VAL A 182 -18.20 -7.30 2.06
N ALA A 183 -19.04 -6.39 1.57
CA ALA A 183 -20.39 -6.18 2.10
C ALA A 183 -21.33 -7.30 1.68
N THR A 184 -21.31 -7.67 0.40
CA THR A 184 -22.17 -8.74 -0.13
C THR A 184 -21.58 -10.14 0.06
N ARG A 185 -20.29 -10.24 0.41
CA ARG A 185 -19.56 -11.51 0.60
C ARG A 185 -19.56 -12.36 -0.66
N THR A 186 -19.42 -11.71 -1.81
CA THR A 186 -19.41 -12.36 -3.12
C THR A 186 -18.09 -12.10 -3.82
N ALA A 187 -17.61 -13.10 -4.56
CA ALA A 187 -16.44 -12.98 -5.42
C ALA A 187 -16.85 -12.98 -6.89
N GLN A 188 -16.16 -12.16 -7.69
CA GLN A 188 -16.24 -12.17 -9.15
C GLN A 188 -14.86 -12.46 -9.72
N THR A 189 -14.75 -13.54 -10.48
CA THR A 189 -13.54 -13.87 -11.24
C THR A 189 -13.67 -13.31 -12.65
N VAL A 190 -12.63 -12.62 -13.12
CA VAL A 190 -12.54 -12.04 -14.45
C VAL A 190 -11.33 -12.63 -15.14
N GLU A 191 -11.56 -13.35 -16.23
CA GLU A 191 -10.49 -13.85 -17.09
C GLU A 191 -10.03 -12.74 -18.04
N VAL A 192 -8.73 -12.61 -18.21
CA VAL A 192 -8.11 -11.69 -19.16
C VAL A 192 -7.23 -12.51 -20.10
N PRO A 193 -7.45 -12.46 -21.42
CA PRO A 193 -6.67 -13.23 -22.37
C PRO A 193 -5.24 -12.67 -22.50
N ASP A 194 -4.36 -13.48 -23.09
CA ASP A 194 -3.01 -13.08 -23.51
C ASP A 194 -2.08 -12.55 -22.40
N LEU A 195 -2.35 -12.92 -21.16
CA LEU A 195 -1.43 -12.65 -20.05
C LEU A 195 -0.16 -13.51 -20.15
N ASN A 196 0.84 -13.23 -19.34
CA ASN A 196 2.08 -14.01 -19.18
C ASN A 196 2.32 -14.39 -17.69
N SER A 197 3.53 -14.86 -17.36
CA SER A 197 3.89 -15.34 -16.02
C SER A 197 4.11 -14.25 -14.97
N GLU A 198 4.41 -13.03 -15.40
CA GLU A 198 4.76 -11.88 -14.56
C GLU A 198 3.61 -10.87 -14.43
N ASP A 199 2.62 -11.01 -15.30
CA ASP A 199 1.43 -10.19 -15.34
C ASP A 199 0.64 -10.23 -14.04
N ALA A 200 0.35 -9.04 -13.50
CA ALA A 200 -0.31 -8.89 -12.22
C ALA A 200 -1.22 -7.66 -12.18
N PHE A 201 -2.24 -7.73 -11.33
CA PHE A 201 -3.27 -6.71 -11.17
C PHE A 201 -3.18 -6.04 -9.81
N GLY A 202 -3.42 -4.73 -9.78
CA GLY A 202 -3.46 -3.89 -8.59
C GLY A 202 -4.51 -2.79 -8.75
N TRP A 203 -4.87 -2.10 -7.67
CA TRP A 203 -5.82 -0.99 -7.78
C TRP A 203 -5.21 0.21 -8.49
N ALA A 204 -5.96 0.85 -9.39
CA ALA A 204 -5.53 2.08 -10.06
C ALA A 204 -5.75 3.33 -9.19
N GLY A 205 -5.71 3.18 -7.86
CA GLY A 205 -5.95 4.23 -6.87
C GLY A 205 -7.41 4.62 -6.63
N THR A 206 -8.37 3.92 -7.25
CA THR A 206 -9.82 4.02 -6.97
C THR A 206 -10.45 2.65 -6.76
N ASP A 207 -11.68 2.59 -6.23
CA ASP A 207 -12.39 1.33 -5.94
C ASP A 207 -13.00 0.63 -7.17
N ASP A 208 -12.96 1.30 -8.33
CA ASP A 208 -13.65 0.89 -9.55
C ASP A 208 -12.71 0.64 -10.74
N GLN A 209 -11.40 0.84 -10.55
CA GLN A 209 -10.40 0.72 -11.59
C GLN A 209 -9.23 -0.14 -11.13
N ILE A 210 -8.84 -1.04 -12.02
CA ILE A 210 -7.74 -1.99 -11.80
C ILE A 210 -6.68 -1.68 -12.83
N ALA A 211 -5.45 -1.49 -12.35
CA ALA A 211 -4.28 -1.39 -13.18
C ALA A 211 -3.64 -2.76 -13.38
N PHE A 212 -2.98 -2.88 -14.51
CA PHE A 212 -2.25 -4.07 -14.91
C PHE A 212 -0.81 -3.72 -15.19
N VAL A 213 0.11 -4.53 -14.67
CA VAL A 213 1.54 -4.40 -14.90
C VAL A 213 2.00 -5.53 -15.80
N ILE A 214 2.59 -5.16 -16.93
CA ILE A 214 3.19 -6.11 -17.87
C ILE A 214 4.58 -6.49 -17.36
N GLY A 215 4.83 -7.80 -17.35
CA GLY A 215 6.18 -8.37 -17.30
C GLY A 215 7.15 -7.82 -18.35
N GLU A 216 8.44 -8.05 -18.14
CA GLU A 216 9.52 -7.41 -18.91
C GLU A 216 9.50 -7.75 -20.42
N ASP A 217 8.86 -8.86 -20.80
CA ASP A 217 8.95 -9.46 -22.13
C ASP A 217 8.06 -8.81 -23.22
N LYS A 218 6.96 -8.12 -22.85
CA LYS A 218 5.97 -7.62 -23.85
C LYS A 218 6.00 -6.11 -24.08
N GLY A 219 6.92 -5.39 -23.45
CA GLY A 219 6.95 -3.93 -23.46
C GLY A 219 5.88 -3.36 -22.52
N PRO A 220 6.26 -2.55 -21.53
CA PRO A 220 5.40 -2.24 -20.38
C PRO A 220 4.43 -1.09 -20.69
N THR A 221 3.43 -1.37 -21.51
CA THR A 221 2.25 -0.52 -21.70
C THR A 221 1.15 -0.95 -20.72
N PRO A 222 1.00 -0.29 -19.54
CA PRO A 222 0.00 -0.69 -18.58
C PRO A 222 -1.42 -0.40 -19.11
N TYR A 223 -2.40 -1.18 -18.68
CA TYR A 223 -3.81 -0.98 -18.99
C TYR A 223 -4.59 -0.69 -17.72
N ILE A 224 -5.61 0.16 -17.82
CA ILE A 224 -6.63 0.34 -16.79
C ILE A 224 -7.89 -0.37 -17.23
N TYR A 225 -8.39 -1.25 -16.37
CA TYR A 225 -9.61 -2.03 -16.55
C TYR A 225 -10.70 -1.55 -15.59
N ASP A 226 -11.96 -1.76 -15.98
CA ASP A 226 -13.05 -1.82 -15.01
C ASP A 226 -13.06 -3.18 -14.27
N LEU A 227 -13.92 -3.32 -13.26
CA LEU A 227 -14.06 -4.55 -12.48
C LEU A 227 -14.65 -5.73 -13.29
N ARG A 228 -14.95 -5.55 -14.57
CA ARG A 228 -15.44 -6.59 -15.50
C ARG A 228 -14.41 -6.96 -16.55
N GLY A 229 -13.21 -6.39 -16.48
CA GLY A 229 -12.12 -6.67 -17.43
C GLY A 229 -12.24 -5.90 -18.75
N LYS A 230 -13.10 -4.88 -18.82
CA LYS A 230 -13.12 -3.98 -19.98
C LYS A 230 -11.99 -2.98 -19.84
N VAL A 231 -11.14 -2.88 -20.86
CA VAL A 231 -10.12 -1.83 -20.94
C VAL A 231 -10.81 -0.46 -21.00
N LEU A 232 -10.53 0.38 -20.01
CA LEU A 232 -10.95 1.77 -19.94
C LEU A 232 -9.91 2.70 -20.55
N ARG A 233 -8.62 2.39 -20.36
CA ARG A 233 -7.50 3.19 -20.84
C ARG A 233 -6.27 2.33 -21.10
N THR A 234 -5.50 2.74 -22.10
CA THR A 234 -4.13 2.28 -22.32
C THR A 234 -3.20 3.40 -21.88
N LEU A 235 -2.32 3.12 -20.92
CA LEU A 235 -1.33 4.07 -20.44
C LEU A 235 -0.12 4.13 -21.38
N PRO A 236 0.72 5.17 -21.32
CA PRO A 236 1.94 5.24 -22.11
C PRO A 236 2.84 4.03 -21.86
N HIS A 237 3.71 3.75 -22.84
CA HIS A 237 4.80 2.83 -22.64
C HIS A 237 5.70 3.35 -21.52
N THR A 238 5.95 2.51 -20.52
CA THR A 238 6.84 2.80 -19.39
C THR A 238 8.20 2.11 -19.58
N GLY A 239 9.12 2.23 -18.65
CA GLY A 239 10.29 1.34 -18.55
C GLY A 239 9.95 0.07 -17.75
N THR A 240 10.84 -0.93 -17.76
CA THR A 240 10.67 -2.18 -17.00
C THR A 240 10.84 -1.97 -15.48
N GLY A 241 10.64 -3.00 -14.67
CA GLY A 241 11.05 -2.99 -13.26
C GLY A 241 10.03 -2.40 -12.28
N LEU A 242 8.74 -2.66 -12.52
CA LEU A 242 7.72 -2.49 -11.50
C LEU A 242 7.48 -3.82 -10.81
N ASP A 243 7.89 -3.90 -9.55
CA ASP A 243 7.96 -5.16 -8.80
C ASP A 243 6.61 -5.63 -8.24
N ASP A 244 5.70 -4.71 -7.92
CA ASP A 244 4.37 -5.03 -7.40
C ASP A 244 3.31 -4.07 -7.97
N PRO A 245 2.21 -4.58 -8.55
CA PRO A 245 1.15 -3.73 -9.08
C PRO A 245 0.37 -2.96 -8.01
N ARG A 246 0.37 -3.42 -6.75
CA ARG A 246 -0.42 -2.84 -5.65
C ARG A 246 0.07 -1.46 -5.25
N ASP A 247 1.34 -1.18 -5.50
CA ASP A 247 2.05 -0.04 -4.92
C ASP A 247 2.30 1.10 -5.94
N LEU A 248 1.80 0.96 -7.17
CA LEU A 248 2.15 1.87 -8.27
C LEU A 248 1.43 3.20 -8.27
N PHE A 249 0.18 3.21 -7.83
CA PHE A 249 -0.69 4.36 -7.95
C PHE A 249 -0.68 5.15 -6.64
N SER A 250 -0.58 6.47 -6.78
CA SER A 250 -0.81 7.39 -5.68
C SER A 250 -2.22 7.23 -5.12
N ALA A 251 -2.42 7.65 -3.87
CA ALA A 251 -3.75 7.73 -3.28
C ALA A 251 -4.70 8.54 -4.17
N GLY A 252 -5.85 7.96 -4.53
CA GLY A 252 -6.81 8.57 -5.45
C GLY A 252 -6.47 8.41 -6.94
N GLY A 253 -5.38 7.71 -7.30
CA GLY A 253 -5.11 7.25 -8.66
C GLY A 253 -4.68 8.34 -9.65
N ARG A 254 -4.38 9.55 -9.17
CA ARG A 254 -4.06 10.70 -10.03
C ARG A 254 -2.72 10.58 -10.73
N ALA A 255 -1.76 9.94 -10.07
CA ALA A 255 -0.44 9.66 -10.59
C ALA A 255 -0.04 8.21 -10.34
N PHE A 256 0.90 7.71 -11.15
CA PHE A 256 1.59 6.45 -10.92
C PHE A 256 3.09 6.59 -11.15
N VAL A 257 3.88 5.73 -10.52
CA VAL A 257 5.34 5.70 -10.70
C VAL A 257 5.73 4.51 -11.57
N ALA A 258 6.68 4.72 -12.47
CA ALA A 258 7.31 3.68 -13.30
C ALA A 258 8.74 4.07 -13.67
N ARG A 259 9.53 3.16 -14.24
CA ARG A 259 10.79 3.58 -14.89
C ARG A 259 10.49 4.42 -16.13
N CYS A 260 11.39 5.32 -16.48
CA CYS A 260 11.29 6.08 -17.71
C CYS A 260 11.71 5.21 -18.93
N PRO A 261 11.02 5.25 -20.08
CA PRO A 261 11.27 4.35 -21.21
C PRO A 261 12.69 4.41 -21.79
N ALA A 262 13.30 5.59 -21.79
CA ALA A 262 14.62 5.82 -22.38
C ALA A 262 15.77 5.75 -21.36
N HIS A 263 15.47 5.60 -20.07
CA HIS A 263 16.44 5.80 -18.99
C HIS A 263 16.34 4.67 -17.96
N GLN A 264 17.29 3.74 -17.97
CA GLN A 264 17.27 2.56 -17.10
C GLN A 264 17.33 2.89 -15.60
N LEU A 265 17.89 4.04 -15.22
CA LEU A 265 18.08 4.46 -13.83
C LEU A 265 17.12 5.57 -13.38
N ALA A 266 16.33 6.13 -14.30
CA ALA A 266 15.40 7.21 -13.96
C ALA A 266 14.00 6.65 -13.71
N HIS A 267 13.34 7.22 -12.72
CA HIS A 267 11.94 7.02 -12.42
C HIS A 267 11.13 8.20 -12.93
N CYS A 268 9.95 7.89 -13.45
CA CYS A 268 8.99 8.85 -13.95
C CYS A 268 7.72 8.74 -13.10
N VAL A 269 7.25 9.87 -12.59
CA VAL A 269 5.88 10.03 -12.11
C VAL A 269 5.04 10.45 -13.28
N TRP A 270 3.96 9.73 -13.55
CA TRP A 270 3.07 9.94 -14.68
C TRP A 270 1.72 10.42 -14.18
N ASP A 271 1.10 11.34 -14.90
CA ASP A 271 -0.32 11.65 -14.74
C ASP A 271 -1.15 10.49 -15.31
N THR A 272 -1.98 9.86 -14.48
CA THR A 272 -2.78 8.70 -14.91
C THR A 272 -3.81 9.07 -15.98
N ALA A 273 -4.31 10.30 -15.98
CA ALA A 273 -5.37 10.76 -16.88
C ALA A 273 -4.85 11.07 -18.28
N THR A 274 -3.74 11.79 -18.37
CA THR A 274 -3.17 12.27 -19.63
C THR A 274 -2.06 11.37 -20.15
N GLY A 275 -1.42 10.58 -19.29
CA GLY A 275 -0.21 9.83 -19.62
C GLY A 275 1.03 10.72 -19.79
N THR A 276 1.01 11.97 -19.30
CA THR A 276 2.19 12.85 -19.37
C THR A 276 3.09 12.63 -18.16
N VAL A 277 4.40 12.69 -18.36
CA VAL A 277 5.37 12.71 -17.25
C VAL A 277 5.21 14.01 -16.45
N LEU A 278 4.95 13.88 -15.15
CA LEU A 278 4.88 14.96 -14.17
C LEU A 278 6.27 15.27 -13.58
N HIS A 279 7.02 14.23 -13.25
CA HIS A 279 8.36 14.32 -12.68
C HIS A 279 9.25 13.23 -13.26
N GLU A 280 10.51 13.55 -13.50
CA GLU A 280 11.57 12.61 -13.83
C GLU A 280 12.72 12.83 -12.85
N PHE A 281 13.21 11.76 -12.24
CA PHE A 281 14.29 11.82 -11.26
C PHE A 281 15.10 10.52 -11.23
N GLU A 282 16.37 10.62 -10.84
CA GLU A 282 17.21 9.46 -10.50
C GLU A 282 17.25 9.28 -8.99
N SER A 283 17.47 8.05 -8.52
CA SER A 283 17.61 7.79 -7.09
C SER A 283 18.52 6.60 -6.82
N ALA A 284 18.86 6.38 -5.54
CA ALA A 284 19.54 5.16 -5.11
C ALA A 284 18.60 3.94 -4.95
N CYS A 285 17.31 4.11 -5.27
CA CYS A 285 16.34 3.04 -5.20
C CYS A 285 16.65 1.95 -6.22
N ASP A 286 16.62 0.70 -5.78
CA ASP A 286 16.68 -0.47 -6.65
C ASP A 286 15.26 -0.91 -7.03
N LYS A 287 14.40 -1.08 -6.01
CA LYS A 287 13.00 -1.53 -6.16
C LYS A 287 12.05 -0.53 -5.54
N MET A 288 11.10 -0.05 -6.34
CA MET A 288 10.05 0.83 -5.84
C MET A 288 9.03 0.00 -5.06
N LEU A 289 8.80 0.37 -3.80
CA LEU A 289 7.86 -0.32 -2.92
C LEU A 289 6.54 0.42 -2.78
N GLY A 290 6.46 1.69 -3.15
CA GLY A 290 5.19 2.40 -3.34
C GLY A 290 5.22 3.88 -2.99
N TRP A 291 4.03 4.44 -2.84
CA TRP A 291 3.83 5.82 -2.43
C TRP A 291 3.85 5.96 -0.92
N TRP A 292 4.64 6.92 -0.42
CA TRP A 292 4.66 7.26 0.99
C TRP A 292 3.59 8.30 1.34
N ASP A 293 3.46 9.31 0.49
CA ASP A 293 2.40 10.31 0.49
C ASP A 293 2.27 10.89 -0.94
N ALA A 294 1.61 12.04 -1.12
CA ALA A 294 1.41 12.64 -2.44
C ALA A 294 2.71 13.14 -3.13
N THR A 295 3.80 13.28 -2.38
CA THR A 295 5.07 13.90 -2.80
C THR A 295 6.30 13.07 -2.48
N HIS A 296 6.10 11.89 -1.90
CA HIS A 296 7.17 10.98 -1.51
C HIS A 296 6.85 9.55 -1.92
N LEU A 297 7.91 8.82 -2.21
CA LEU A 297 7.89 7.39 -2.50
C LEU A 297 8.73 6.67 -1.46
N TYR A 298 8.52 5.36 -1.30
CA TYR A 298 9.41 4.51 -0.52
C TYR A 298 9.88 3.32 -1.34
N CYS A 299 11.11 2.89 -1.10
CA CYS A 299 11.81 1.94 -1.94
C CYS A 299 12.87 1.17 -1.15
N THR A 300 13.34 0.05 -1.69
CA THR A 300 14.63 -0.50 -1.26
C THR A 300 15.74 0.33 -1.89
N ALA A 301 16.70 0.76 -1.08
CA ALA A 301 17.89 1.44 -1.57
C ALA A 301 19.11 0.52 -1.51
N MET A 302 19.97 0.65 -2.52
CA MET A 302 21.26 -0.03 -2.53
C MET A 302 22.13 0.41 -1.34
N PRO A 303 23.02 -0.47 -0.85
CA PRO A 303 23.75 -0.19 0.36
C PRO A 303 24.76 0.94 0.19
N VAL A 304 24.68 1.94 1.08
CA VAL A 304 25.82 2.81 1.39
C VAL A 304 26.52 2.17 2.58
N ASP A 305 27.81 1.83 2.43
CA ASP A 305 28.62 1.19 3.47
C ASP A 305 28.17 -0.23 3.91
N GLY A 306 27.57 -0.99 3.00
CA GLY A 306 27.22 -2.41 3.23
C GLY A 306 25.92 -2.64 4.00
N LYS A 307 25.14 -1.58 4.27
CA LYS A 307 23.79 -1.68 4.84
C LYS A 307 22.76 -1.26 3.81
N SER A 308 21.88 -2.18 3.45
CA SER A 308 20.70 -1.89 2.65
C SER A 308 19.56 -1.46 3.55
N GLY A 309 18.55 -0.83 2.97
CA GLY A 309 17.41 -0.39 3.76
C GLY A 309 16.22 -0.02 2.90
N VAL A 310 15.10 0.18 3.59
CA VAL A 310 13.95 0.86 3.02
C VAL A 310 14.05 2.32 3.38
N VAL A 311 13.92 3.18 2.38
CA VAL A 311 14.00 4.64 2.54
C VAL A 311 12.79 5.31 1.93
N VAL A 312 12.49 6.51 2.42
CA VAL A 312 11.58 7.45 1.78
C VAL A 312 12.41 8.44 0.96
N ILE A 313 11.99 8.68 -0.27
CA ILE A 313 12.57 9.68 -1.17
C ILE A 313 11.50 10.70 -1.58
N ASP A 314 11.91 11.93 -1.85
CA ASP A 314 11.07 12.90 -2.54
C ASP A 314 11.09 12.70 -4.07
N LEU A 315 10.27 13.44 -4.80
CA LEU A 315 10.21 13.39 -6.27
C LEU A 315 11.41 14.08 -6.97
N THR A 316 12.44 14.48 -6.23
CA THR A 316 13.75 14.87 -6.77
C THR A 316 14.77 13.74 -6.65
N GLY A 317 14.40 12.64 -5.98
CA GLY A 317 15.26 11.49 -5.71
C GLY A 317 16.07 11.60 -4.41
N ALA A 318 15.89 12.67 -3.64
CA ALA A 318 16.60 12.85 -2.38
C ALA A 318 15.98 12.01 -1.26
N THR A 319 16.81 11.27 -0.53
CA THR A 319 16.37 10.52 0.66
C THR A 319 16.01 11.47 1.79
N THR A 320 14.76 11.39 2.26
CA THR A 320 14.23 12.22 3.35
C THR A 320 14.12 11.45 4.67
N GLN A 321 14.03 10.12 4.61
CA GLN A 321 13.91 9.26 5.79
C GLN A 321 14.42 7.84 5.51
N THR A 322 14.97 7.20 6.53
CA THR A 322 15.22 5.75 6.55
C THR A 322 14.12 5.08 7.37
N LEU A 323 13.44 4.10 6.78
CA LEU A 323 12.39 3.31 7.43
C LEU A 323 12.91 1.98 7.97
N ILE A 324 13.88 1.37 7.27
CA ILE A 324 14.48 0.09 7.66
C ILE A 324 15.99 0.16 7.49
N THR A 325 16.72 -0.40 8.44
CA THR A 325 18.16 -0.65 8.36
C THR A 325 18.44 -2.13 8.55
N ALA A 326 19.09 -2.76 7.58
CA ALA A 326 19.43 -4.17 7.63
C ALA A 326 20.76 -4.45 6.89
N SER A 327 21.28 -5.68 7.00
CA SER A 327 22.33 -6.13 6.09
C SER A 327 21.75 -6.29 4.67
N TYR A 328 22.61 -6.39 3.67
CA TYR A 328 22.17 -6.67 2.30
C TYR A 328 21.42 -8.02 2.22
N GLU A 329 21.97 -9.06 2.85
CA GLU A 329 21.37 -10.42 2.90
C GLU A 329 19.98 -10.40 3.55
N GLU A 330 19.86 -9.78 4.72
CA GLU A 330 18.58 -9.62 5.42
C GLU A 330 17.54 -8.86 4.59
N THR A 331 17.98 -7.88 3.77
CA THR A 331 17.07 -7.11 2.92
C THR A 331 16.56 -7.94 1.74
N GLU A 332 17.37 -8.87 1.20
CA GLU A 332 16.96 -9.76 0.11
C GLU A 332 15.97 -10.83 0.59
N ASP A 333 16.09 -11.29 1.84
CA ASP A 333 15.16 -12.25 2.45
C ASP A 333 13.88 -11.60 2.98
N LEU A 334 13.88 -10.27 3.15
CA LEU A 334 12.74 -9.51 3.64
C LEU A 334 11.78 -9.12 2.51
N TYR A 335 10.52 -9.52 2.65
CA TYR A 335 9.47 -9.20 1.70
C TYR A 335 8.48 -8.21 2.30
N LEU A 336 8.39 -7.03 1.67
CA LEU A 336 7.67 -5.84 2.17
C LEU A 336 6.61 -5.29 1.21
N LYS A 337 6.17 -6.07 0.22
CA LYS A 337 5.23 -5.57 -0.79
C LYS A 337 3.82 -5.43 -0.20
N GLY A 338 3.22 -4.23 -0.27
CA GLY A 338 1.99 -3.88 0.45
C GLY A 338 2.11 -3.88 1.99
N ALA A 339 3.35 -3.81 2.51
CA ALA A 339 3.63 -3.93 3.94
C ALA A 339 3.31 -2.67 4.74
N TYR A 340 3.52 -1.50 4.15
CA TYR A 340 3.20 -0.23 4.79
C TYR A 340 1.75 0.14 4.51
N GLN A 341 1.05 0.57 5.55
CA GLN A 341 -0.37 0.92 5.47
C GLN A 341 -0.60 2.32 6.05
N PRO A 342 -1.56 3.10 5.49
CA PRO A 342 -1.96 4.38 6.04
C PRO A 342 -2.25 4.27 7.52
N ARG A 343 -1.79 5.20 8.34
CA ARG A 343 -2.19 5.21 9.75
C ARG A 343 -3.65 5.60 9.88
N ALA A 344 -4.35 4.96 10.80
CA ALA A 344 -5.64 5.47 11.24
C ALA A 344 -5.44 6.93 11.69
N ALA A 345 -6.22 7.85 11.12
CA ALA A 345 -6.15 9.26 11.49
C ALA A 345 -6.34 9.37 13.01
N THR A 346 -5.36 9.94 13.70
CA THR A 346 -5.34 10.09 15.16
C THR A 346 -6.29 11.19 15.68
N GLY A 347 -7.21 11.66 14.84
CA GLY A 347 -8.22 12.62 15.23
C GLY A 347 -9.37 11.96 16.01
N PRO A 348 -10.02 12.66 16.95
CA PRO A 348 -11.31 12.22 17.47
C PRO A 348 -12.22 11.98 16.26
N ARG A 349 -12.68 10.73 16.10
CA ARG A 349 -13.69 10.39 15.10
C ARG A 349 -14.80 11.42 15.30
N PRO A 350 -15.15 12.25 14.29
CA PRO A 350 -16.22 13.23 14.46
C PRO A 350 -17.40 12.44 15.02
N SER A 351 -17.82 12.79 16.23
CA SER A 351 -18.95 12.14 16.89
C SER A 351 -20.04 12.11 15.85
N GLN A 352 -20.39 10.91 15.41
CA GLN A 352 -21.46 10.68 14.45
C GLN A 352 -22.67 11.27 15.15
N GLY A 353 -23.01 12.51 14.80
CA GLY A 353 -24.00 13.28 15.52
C GLY A 353 -25.25 12.43 15.55
N ASP A 354 -25.75 12.17 16.75
CA ASP A 354 -27.05 11.57 16.96
C ASP A 354 -28.07 12.40 16.18
N ASP A 355 -28.34 12.01 14.94
CA ASP A 355 -29.43 12.54 14.13
C ASP A 355 -30.71 11.87 14.65
N HIS A 356 -31.00 12.15 15.92
CA HIS A 356 -32.35 12.09 16.47
C HIS A 356 -33.13 13.24 15.83
N ARG A 357 -33.64 13.00 14.63
CA ARG A 357 -34.76 13.75 14.08
C ARG A 357 -35.93 12.82 13.85
N ASP A 358 -36.80 12.84 14.85
CA ASP A 358 -38.25 12.72 14.80
C ASP A 358 -38.83 12.20 13.49
N SER A 359 -39.30 10.96 13.57
CA SER A 359 -40.24 10.37 12.62
C SER A 359 -41.64 10.92 12.94
N PRO A 360 -42.32 11.67 12.05
CA PRO A 360 -43.70 12.07 12.28
C PRO A 360 -44.64 10.94 11.84
N ASP A 361 -45.53 10.57 12.77
CA ASP A 361 -46.87 10.02 12.59
C ASP A 361 -47.15 9.12 11.39
N ARG A 362 -47.15 7.82 11.68
CA ARG A 362 -47.75 6.78 10.85
C ARG A 362 -49.28 6.78 11.06
N HIS A 363 -50.00 7.49 10.20
CA HIS A 363 -51.45 7.30 10.08
C HIS A 363 -51.78 5.87 9.63
N GLN A 364 -52.49 5.14 10.49
CA GLN A 364 -53.19 3.90 10.15
C GLN A 364 -54.31 4.20 9.14
N ALA A 365 -54.26 3.54 7.98
CA ALA A 365 -55.42 3.37 7.11
C ALA A 365 -55.77 1.88 7.07
N ASN A 366 -56.81 1.52 7.81
CA ASN A 366 -57.58 0.29 7.60
C ASN A 366 -58.33 0.40 6.27
N ALA A 367 -58.19 -0.58 5.39
CA ALA A 367 -59.09 -0.78 4.27
C ALA A 367 -59.44 -2.27 4.12
N ASN A 368 -60.74 -2.51 4.20
CA ASN A 368 -61.43 -3.79 4.14
C ASN A 368 -61.24 -4.53 2.80
N LEU A 369 -61.15 -5.86 2.88
CA LEU A 369 -61.42 -6.78 1.78
C LEU A 369 -62.93 -7.07 1.72
N PRO A 370 -63.57 -7.09 0.54
CA PRO A 370 -64.84 -7.78 0.37
C PRO A 370 -64.59 -9.23 -0.08
N SER A 371 -65.36 -10.13 0.52
CA SER A 371 -65.57 -11.50 0.07
C SER A 371 -66.42 -11.49 -1.21
N GLY A 372 -65.98 -12.22 -2.22
CA GLY A 372 -66.70 -12.50 -3.46
C GLY A 372 -66.06 -13.69 -4.17
#